data_AF-A0A182P7R1-F1
#
_entry.id   AF-A0A182P7R1-F1
#
_cell.length_a   1.000
_cell.length_b   1.000
_cell.length_c   1.000
_cell.angle_alpha   90.00
_cell.angle_beta   90.00
_cell.angle_gamma   90.00
#
_symmetry.space_group_name_H-M   'P 1'
#
loop_
_entity.id
_entity.type
_entity.pdbx_description
1 polymer ?
#
loop_
_entity_poly.entity_id
_entity_poly.type
_entity_poly.pdbx_seq_one_letter_code
_entity_poly.pdbx_strand_id
1 'polypeptide(L)'
;MSCCSLRDRSSNGTKQNREHQILGKAISHAQINNNRPSFKVGGVSTKQASKFINSSSYLAKGHLTPDGDAVLDSWAGATYFYINAAPEWQIVNAGNWLRVENAARKVAAQLNDTVHVYSGVYDVLQLPDQKGNPISLSLDEDGAVQVPKWLWKVVVHQPSSK
;
A
#
# COMPACT_ATOMS: atom_id res chain seq x y z
N MET A 1 -15.56 -3.43 -16.92
CA MET A 1 -14.56 -2.64 -16.18
C MET A 1 -14.70 -3.02 -14.71
N SER A 2 -13.68 -3.66 -14.13
CA SER A 2 -13.70 -4.09 -12.73
C SER A 2 -12.92 -3.08 -11.91
N CYS A 3 -13.59 -2.30 -11.08
CA CYS A 3 -12.93 -1.58 -10.00
C CYS A 3 -12.58 -2.63 -8.94
N CYS A 4 -11.28 -2.84 -8.67
CA CYS A 4 -10.78 -3.61 -7.53
C CYS A 4 -11.27 -5.07 -7.47
N SER A 5 -10.71 -5.96 -8.30
CA SER A 5 -10.90 -7.41 -8.14
C SER A 5 -9.94 -7.97 -7.08
N LEU A 6 -10.46 -8.70 -6.10
CA LEU A 6 -9.70 -9.46 -5.10
C LEU A 6 -9.40 -10.86 -5.67
N ARG A 7 -8.12 -11.24 -5.75
CA ARG A 7 -7.73 -12.64 -5.96
C ARG A 7 -6.85 -13.10 -4.81
N ASP A 8 -7.49 -13.66 -3.79
CA ASP A 8 -6.82 -14.33 -2.69
C ASP A 8 -6.43 -15.76 -3.10
N ARG A 9 -5.12 -16.07 -3.09
CA ARG A 9 -4.61 -17.44 -3.22
C ARG A 9 -3.67 -17.70 -2.03
N SER A 10 -4.25 -18.28 -0.99
CA SER A 10 -3.56 -18.68 0.24
C SER A 10 -2.73 -19.95 0.03
N SER A 11 -1.42 -19.83 0.30
CA SER A 11 -0.61 -20.87 0.94
C SER A 11 0.72 -20.22 1.39
N ASN A 12 0.86 -20.00 2.70
CA ASN A 12 2.00 -19.44 3.44
C ASN A 12 2.47 -18.02 3.05
N GLY A 13 2.15 -17.06 3.93
CA GLY A 13 2.48 -15.63 3.83
C GLY A 13 1.23 -14.76 3.63
N THR A 14 1.15 -13.63 4.32
CA THR A 14 0.09 -12.63 4.14
C THR A 14 0.21 -12.06 2.73
N LYS A 15 -0.66 -12.53 1.82
CA LYS A 15 -0.72 -12.07 0.44
C LYS A 15 -2.01 -11.28 0.27
N GLN A 16 -1.94 -9.97 0.50
CA GLN A 16 -2.99 -9.06 0.01
C GLN A 16 -2.53 -8.45 -1.31
N ASN A 17 -3.38 -8.55 -2.33
CA ASN A 17 -3.15 -7.97 -3.64
C ASN A 17 -4.37 -7.17 -4.12
N ARG A 18 -4.12 -6.26 -5.07
CA ARG A 18 -5.12 -5.43 -5.72
C ARG A 18 -4.78 -5.24 -7.18
N GLU A 19 -5.81 -5.24 -8.01
CA GLU A 19 -5.75 -4.93 -9.44
C GLU A 19 -6.53 -3.66 -9.71
N HIS A 20 -5.94 -2.73 -10.46
CA HIS A 20 -6.61 -1.55 -11.01
C HIS A 20 -5.99 -1.15 -12.35
N GLN A 21 -6.62 -0.22 -13.06
CA GLN A 21 -6.14 0.32 -14.33
C GLN A 21 -5.78 1.78 -14.18
N ILE A 22 -4.69 2.20 -14.80
CA ILE A 22 -4.31 3.62 -14.93
C ILE A 22 -4.55 4.02 -16.38
N LEU A 23 -5.39 5.03 -16.60
CA LEU A 23 -5.70 5.55 -17.93
C LEU A 23 -4.64 6.58 -18.36
N GLY A 24 -4.16 6.49 -19.60
CA GLY A 24 -3.14 7.39 -20.16
C GLY A 24 -3.60 8.82 -20.51
N LYS A 25 -4.89 9.16 -20.34
CA LYS A 25 -5.40 10.52 -20.55
C LYS A 25 -5.35 11.33 -19.24
N ALA A 26 -4.84 12.55 -19.31
CA ALA A 26 -4.48 13.41 -18.18
C ALA A 26 -5.44 13.31 -16.97
N ILE A 27 -4.93 12.76 -15.86
CA ILE A 27 -5.64 12.67 -14.58
C ILE A 27 -5.30 13.95 -13.79
N SER A 28 -6.23 14.90 -13.78
CA SER A 28 -6.16 16.12 -12.99
C SER A 28 -6.85 15.89 -11.64
N HIS A 29 -6.04 15.87 -10.57
CA HIS A 29 -6.31 15.97 -9.13
C HIS A 29 -7.71 15.62 -8.59
N ALA A 30 -7.75 14.60 -7.73
CA ALA A 30 -8.68 14.51 -6.61
C ALA A 30 -7.86 14.19 -5.35
N GLN A 31 -7.63 15.18 -4.48
CA GLN A 31 -7.14 14.94 -3.12
C GLN A 31 -8.35 14.93 -2.19
N ILE A 32 -8.69 13.77 -1.63
CA ILE A 32 -9.73 13.65 -0.59
C ILE A 32 -9.05 13.57 0.78
N ASN A 33 -9.63 14.28 1.74
CA ASN A 33 -9.03 14.66 3.01
C ASN A 33 -8.53 13.46 3.83
N ASN A 34 -7.24 13.44 4.14
CA ASN A 34 -6.50 12.27 4.62
C ASN A 34 -6.46 12.18 6.16
N ASN A 35 -7.59 12.26 6.85
CA ASN A 35 -7.59 12.15 8.33
C ASN A 35 -7.11 10.74 8.74
N ARG A 36 -5.90 10.70 9.30
CA ARG A 36 -5.11 9.49 9.53
C ARG A 36 -5.54 8.79 10.83
N PRO A 37 -5.95 7.51 10.80
CA PRO A 37 -5.94 6.68 11.99
C PRO A 37 -4.48 6.47 12.41
N SER A 38 -4.19 6.67 13.70
CA SER A 38 -2.90 6.30 14.28
C SER A 38 -2.92 4.81 14.60
N PHE A 39 -1.87 4.10 14.22
CA PHE A 39 -1.74 2.67 14.51
C PHE A 39 -0.93 2.46 15.78
N LYS A 40 -1.45 1.62 16.69
CA LYS A 40 -0.68 1.08 17.82
C LYS A 40 0.12 -0.11 17.31
N VAL A 41 1.27 -0.39 17.89
CA VAL A 41 2.12 -1.51 17.48
C VAL A 41 2.02 -2.61 18.53
N GLY A 42 1.54 -3.79 18.15
CA GLY A 42 1.49 -5.00 18.96
C GLY A 42 2.70 -5.91 18.74
N GLY A 43 3.01 -6.74 19.74
CA GLY A 43 4.10 -7.72 19.70
C GLY A 43 5.48 -7.21 20.14
N VAL A 44 5.71 -5.90 20.23
CA VAL A 44 6.99 -5.32 20.67
C VAL A 44 6.81 -4.59 22.00
N SER A 45 7.70 -4.79 22.98
CA SER A 45 7.62 -4.06 24.26
C SER A 45 7.68 -2.55 24.03
N THR A 46 6.94 -1.76 24.83
CA THR A 46 6.85 -0.30 24.68
C THR A 46 8.20 0.40 24.58
N LYS A 47 9.20 -0.06 25.35
CA LYS A 47 10.58 0.46 25.32
C LYS A 47 11.35 0.11 24.04
N GLN A 48 11.06 -1.03 23.41
CA GLN A 48 11.68 -1.41 22.14
C GLN A 48 10.94 -0.77 20.96
N ALA A 49 9.61 -0.68 21.03
CA ALA A 49 8.78 -0.01 20.03
C ALA A 49 9.13 1.47 19.91
N SER A 50 9.39 2.16 21.03
CA SER A 50 9.79 3.58 21.04
C SER A 50 11.12 3.89 20.34
N LYS A 51 11.94 2.88 20.04
CA LYS A 51 13.17 3.06 19.24
C LYS A 51 12.85 3.23 17.75
N PHE A 52 11.78 2.60 17.29
CA PHE A 52 11.37 2.58 15.89
C PHE A 52 10.19 3.53 15.61
N ILE A 53 9.34 3.75 16.62
CA ILE A 53 8.14 4.57 16.55
C ILE A 53 8.36 5.89 17.27
N ASN A 54 8.31 6.99 16.53
CA ASN A 54 8.36 8.36 17.02
C ASN A 54 7.58 9.29 16.07
N SER A 55 7.56 10.60 16.35
CA SER A 55 6.82 11.58 15.53
C SER A 55 7.26 11.65 14.06
N SER A 56 8.48 11.21 13.74
CA SER A 56 9.05 11.20 12.39
C SER A 56 9.09 9.81 11.74
N SER A 57 8.93 8.74 12.54
CA SER A 57 8.96 7.35 12.09
C SER A 57 7.75 6.63 12.69
N TYR A 58 6.71 6.44 11.91
CA TYR A 58 5.48 5.79 12.35
C TYR A 58 4.84 5.03 11.19
N LEU A 59 3.93 4.10 11.52
CA LEU A 59 3.12 3.41 10.54
C LEU A 59 1.89 4.25 10.20
N ALA A 60 1.68 4.46 8.92
CA ALA A 60 0.54 5.15 8.34
C ALA A 60 -0.29 4.18 7.49
N LYS A 61 -1.52 4.59 7.18
CA LYS A 61 -2.40 3.88 6.25
C LYS A 61 -1.86 4.07 4.83
N GLY A 62 -1.15 3.08 4.31
CA GLY A 62 -0.63 3.08 2.94
C GLY A 62 -1.64 2.50 1.97
N HIS A 63 -1.86 3.17 0.83
CA HIS A 63 -2.86 2.77 -0.16
C HIS A 63 -2.28 1.72 -1.12
N LEU A 64 -2.96 0.59 -1.31
CA LEU A 64 -2.58 -0.40 -2.32
C LEU A 64 -2.97 0.07 -3.73
N THR A 65 -4.21 0.56 -3.88
CA THR A 65 -4.66 1.34 -5.04
C THR A 65 -4.66 2.82 -4.67
N PRO A 66 -3.82 3.67 -5.27
CA PRO A 66 -3.75 5.10 -4.97
C PRO A 66 -5.02 5.84 -5.40
N ASP A 67 -5.41 6.86 -4.65
CA ASP A 67 -6.52 7.76 -5.02
C ASP A 67 -6.23 8.52 -6.33
N GLY A 68 -4.97 8.92 -6.54
CA GLY A 68 -4.51 9.58 -7.75
C GLY A 68 -4.56 8.72 -9.02
N ASP A 69 -4.87 7.43 -8.90
CA ASP A 69 -5.08 6.52 -10.04
C ASP A 69 -6.58 6.37 -10.39
N ALA A 70 -7.47 6.97 -9.58
CA ALA A 70 -8.91 6.95 -9.79
C ALA A 70 -9.36 7.96 -10.86
N VAL A 71 -10.36 7.55 -11.65
CA VAL A 71 -10.97 8.38 -12.71
C VAL A 71 -12.22 9.11 -12.21
N LEU A 72 -12.89 8.56 -11.18
CA LEU A 72 -14.10 9.11 -10.59
C LEU A 72 -13.89 9.40 -9.10
N ASP A 73 -14.53 10.44 -8.57
CA ASP A 73 -14.46 10.79 -7.15
C ASP A 73 -14.97 9.66 -6.25
N SER A 74 -15.99 8.92 -6.69
CA SER A 74 -16.49 7.75 -5.96
C SER A 74 -15.45 6.63 -5.88
N TRP A 75 -14.62 6.47 -6.92
CA TRP A 75 -13.51 5.52 -6.92
C TRP A 75 -12.37 6.02 -6.04
N ALA A 76 -12.05 7.31 -6.08
CA ALA A 76 -11.08 7.92 -5.19
C ALA A 76 -11.50 7.69 -3.72
N GLY A 77 -12.76 7.94 -3.38
CA GLY A 77 -13.32 7.67 -2.05
C GLY A 77 -13.22 6.20 -1.64
N ALA A 78 -13.40 5.27 -2.58
CA ALA A 78 -13.26 3.84 -2.31
C ALA A 78 -11.82 3.42 -1.95
N THR A 79 -10.81 4.19 -2.34
CA THR A 79 -9.41 3.87 -2.00
C THR A 79 -9.09 4.06 -0.50
N TYR A 80 -9.92 4.80 0.23
CA TYR A 80 -9.69 5.10 1.65
C TYR A 80 -10.20 4.00 2.60
N PHE A 81 -10.97 3.02 2.11
CA PHE A 81 -11.41 1.89 2.92
C PHE A 81 -10.21 1.01 3.33
N TYR A 82 -10.23 0.48 4.55
CA TYR A 82 -9.15 -0.37 5.08
C TYR A 82 -8.87 -1.61 4.24
N ILE A 83 -9.85 -2.10 3.50
CA ILE A 83 -9.65 -3.23 2.60
C ILE A 83 -8.57 -2.90 1.54
N ASN A 84 -8.39 -1.63 1.17
CA ASN A 84 -7.41 -1.14 0.20
C ASN A 84 -6.13 -0.59 0.85
N ALA A 85 -5.90 -0.89 2.13
CA ALA A 85 -4.77 -0.34 2.84
C ALA A 85 -3.96 -1.41 3.55
N ALA A 86 -2.66 -1.17 3.64
CA ALA A 86 -1.76 -1.91 4.51
C ALA A 86 -1.01 -0.94 5.45
N PRO A 87 -0.54 -1.42 6.61
CA PRO A 87 0.36 -0.62 7.44
C PRO A 87 1.67 -0.36 6.69
N GLU A 88 2.06 0.90 6.54
CA GLU A 88 3.31 1.27 5.87
C GLU A 88 4.08 2.30 6.67
N TRP A 89 5.41 2.20 6.70
CA TRP A 89 6.23 3.25 7.29
C TRP A 89 5.98 4.57 6.55
N GLN A 90 5.65 5.63 7.27
CA GLN A 90 5.31 6.92 6.65
C GLN A 90 6.39 7.43 5.72
N ILE A 91 7.66 7.23 6.07
CA ILE A 91 8.82 7.59 5.24
C ILE A 91 8.89 6.79 3.92
N VAL A 92 8.35 5.58 3.90
CA VAL A 92 8.21 4.76 2.70
C VAL A 92 7.00 5.22 1.90
N ASN A 93 5.83 5.29 2.54
CA ASN A 93 4.56 5.69 1.92
C ASN A 93 4.65 7.05 1.22
N ALA A 94 5.03 8.10 1.95
CA ALA A 94 5.16 9.45 1.39
C ALA A 94 6.49 9.72 0.68
N GLY A 95 7.39 8.72 0.64
CA GLY A 95 8.72 8.84 0.05
C GLY A 95 8.88 7.94 -1.16
N ASN A 96 9.55 6.81 -0.98
CA ASN A 96 9.91 5.91 -2.07
C ASN A 96 8.68 5.31 -2.78
N TRP A 97 7.62 5.00 -2.04
CA TRP A 97 6.42 4.38 -2.61
C TRP A 97 5.68 5.36 -3.53
N LEU A 98 5.49 6.61 -3.11
CA LEU A 98 4.95 7.67 -3.97
C LEU A 98 5.74 7.83 -5.28
N ARG A 99 7.08 7.65 -5.25
CA ARG A 99 7.91 7.67 -6.47
C ARG A 99 7.61 6.49 -7.40
N VAL A 100 7.37 5.30 -6.85
CA VAL A 100 6.97 4.11 -7.62
C VAL A 100 5.60 4.31 -8.27
N GLU A 101 4.64 4.90 -7.54
CA GLU A 101 3.32 5.25 -8.10
C GLU A 101 3.44 6.24 -9.26
N ASN A 102 4.21 7.32 -9.07
CA ASN A 102 4.43 8.31 -10.12
C ASN A 102 5.15 7.71 -11.34
N ALA A 103 6.05 6.75 -11.15
CA ALA A 103 6.68 6.04 -12.24
C ALA A 103 5.66 5.21 -13.05
N ALA A 104 4.73 4.52 -12.39
CA ALA A 104 3.65 3.79 -13.07
C ALA A 104 2.74 4.73 -13.89
N ARG A 105 2.35 5.88 -13.31
CA ARG A 105 1.59 6.92 -14.03
C ARG A 105 2.36 7.45 -15.24
N LYS A 106 3.67 7.66 -15.10
CA LYS A 106 4.53 8.12 -16.19
C LYS A 106 4.57 7.11 -17.33
N VAL A 107 4.64 5.81 -17.05
CA VAL A 107 4.60 4.76 -18.08
C VAL A 107 3.28 4.82 -18.86
N ALA A 108 2.13 4.91 -18.16
CA ALA A 108 0.82 5.04 -18.82
C ALA A 108 0.75 6.27 -19.73
N ALA A 109 1.22 7.42 -19.24
CA ALA A 109 1.25 8.67 -20.00
C ALA A 109 2.17 8.60 -21.23
N GLN A 110 3.35 7.98 -21.11
CA GLN A 110 4.30 7.83 -22.21
C GLN A 110 3.79 6.87 -23.30
N LEU A 111 3.10 5.81 -22.92
CA LEU A 111 2.48 4.87 -23.85
C LEU A 111 1.23 5.47 -24.52
N ASN A 112 0.64 6.50 -23.90
CA ASN A 112 -0.67 7.04 -24.29
C ASN A 112 -1.73 5.93 -24.42
N ASP A 113 -1.67 4.97 -23.50
CA ASP A 113 -2.51 3.77 -23.47
C ASP A 113 -2.77 3.38 -22.01
N THR A 114 -3.72 2.47 -21.81
CA THR A 114 -4.05 1.95 -20.49
C THR A 114 -3.02 0.93 -20.04
N VAL A 115 -2.61 1.02 -18.77
CA VAL A 115 -1.80 -0.02 -18.13
C VAL A 115 -2.58 -0.66 -17.00
N HIS A 116 -2.44 -1.97 -16.87
CA HIS A 116 -2.95 -2.74 -15.75
C HIS A 116 -1.90 -2.74 -14.65
N VAL A 117 -2.31 -2.34 -13.45
CA VAL A 117 -1.41 -2.28 -12.30
C VAL A 117 -1.92 -3.19 -11.21
N TYR A 118 -1.05 -4.12 -10.84
CA TYR A 118 -1.23 -5.01 -9.72
C TYR A 118 -0.32 -4.54 -8.59
N SER A 119 -0.85 -4.38 -7.40
CA SER A 119 -0.09 -4.00 -6.21
C SER A 119 -0.42 -4.93 -5.07
N GLY A 120 0.47 -5.01 -4.09
CA GLY A 120 0.19 -5.79 -2.91
C GLY A 120 1.35 -5.77 -1.94
N VAL A 121 1.19 -6.62 -0.94
CA VAL A 121 2.17 -6.82 0.11
C VAL A 121 2.64 -8.27 0.15
N TYR A 122 3.81 -8.50 0.73
CA TYR A 122 4.38 -9.82 0.90
C TYR A 122 5.23 -9.93 2.16
N ASP A 123 5.06 -11.05 2.87
CA ASP A 123 5.76 -11.40 4.12
C ASP A 123 5.47 -10.42 5.28
N VAL A 124 5.78 -10.82 6.51
CA VAL A 124 5.56 -10.01 7.72
C VAL A 124 6.88 -9.39 8.17
N LEU A 125 6.86 -8.09 8.44
CA LEU A 125 8.04 -7.38 8.93
C LEU A 125 8.40 -7.93 10.32
N GLN A 126 9.66 -8.27 10.52
CA GLN A 126 10.18 -8.69 11.81
C GLN A 126 11.19 -7.66 12.32
N LEU A 127 11.06 -7.29 13.59
CA LEU A 127 12.02 -6.42 14.28
C LEU A 127 12.66 -7.18 15.45
N PRO A 128 13.93 -6.89 15.78
CA PRO A 128 14.58 -7.53 16.91
C PRO A 128 13.98 -7.07 18.24
N ASP A 129 13.77 -8.02 19.14
CA ASP A 129 13.42 -7.77 20.54
C ASP A 129 14.62 -7.26 21.35
N GLN A 130 14.46 -7.10 22.66
CA GLN A 130 15.55 -6.64 23.54
C GLN A 130 16.73 -7.62 23.61
N LYS A 131 16.51 -8.90 23.29
CA LYS A 131 17.51 -9.98 23.26
C LYS A 131 18.04 -10.25 21.84
N GLY A 132 17.55 -9.53 20.82
CA GLY A 132 17.92 -9.70 19.42
C GLY A 132 17.10 -10.76 18.67
N ASN A 133 16.08 -11.38 19.29
CA ASN A 133 15.24 -12.36 18.62
C ASN A 133 14.26 -11.66 17.67
N PRO A 134 13.99 -12.20 16.48
CA PRO A 134 13.02 -11.62 15.55
C PRO A 134 11.58 -11.78 16.08
N ILE A 135 10.83 -10.68 16.06
CA ILE A 135 9.40 -10.68 16.38
C ILE A 135 8.62 -10.07 15.22
N SER A 136 7.58 -10.77 14.76
CA SER A 136 6.62 -10.28 13.77
C SER A 136 5.88 -9.05 14.28
N LEU A 137 5.85 -8.02 13.45
CA LEU A 137 5.23 -6.75 13.76
C LEU A 137 3.74 -6.78 13.39
N SER A 138 2.88 -6.42 14.33
CA SER A 138 1.42 -6.25 14.12
C SER A 138 0.96 -4.91 14.67
N LEU A 139 -0.25 -4.49 14.30
CA LEU A 139 -0.89 -3.30 14.88
C LEU A 139 -1.78 -3.59 16.10
N ASP A 140 -1.93 -4.87 16.44
CA ASP A 140 -2.72 -5.37 17.55
C ASP A 140 -1.98 -6.49 18.28
N GLU A 141 -2.43 -6.80 19.50
CA GLU A 141 -1.85 -7.87 20.30
C GLU A 141 -2.15 -9.25 19.72
N ASP A 142 -3.30 -9.39 19.06
CA ASP A 142 -3.79 -10.65 18.48
C ASP A 142 -3.15 -11.00 17.13
N GLY A 143 -2.37 -10.08 16.54
CA GLY A 143 -1.70 -10.31 15.27
C GLY A 143 -2.61 -10.24 14.03
N ALA A 144 -3.84 -9.71 14.14
CA ALA A 144 -4.80 -9.70 13.05
C ALA A 144 -4.43 -8.68 11.95
N VAL A 145 -3.72 -7.60 12.31
CA VAL A 145 -3.28 -6.58 11.34
C VAL A 145 -1.76 -6.53 11.25
N GLN A 146 -1.21 -7.48 10.49
CA GLN A 146 0.23 -7.63 10.31
C GLN A 146 0.83 -6.49 9.49
N VAL A 147 2.03 -6.06 9.88
CA VAL A 147 2.80 -5.07 9.13
C VAL A 147 3.60 -5.79 8.03
N PRO A 148 3.41 -5.44 6.76
CA PRO A 148 4.09 -6.10 5.65
C PRO A 148 5.59 -5.79 5.65
N LYS A 149 6.39 -6.78 5.26
CA LYS A 149 7.83 -6.62 5.04
C LYS A 149 8.14 -5.99 3.69
N TRP A 150 7.38 -6.38 2.67
CA TRP A 150 7.56 -5.92 1.30
C TRP A 150 6.28 -5.37 0.72
N LEU A 151 6.44 -4.31 -0.07
CA LEU A 151 5.45 -3.79 -0.99
C LEU A 151 5.91 -4.11 -2.40
N TRP A 152 4.97 -4.45 -3.27
CA TRP A 152 5.27 -4.74 -4.67
C TRP A 152 4.22 -4.12 -5.58
N LYS A 153 4.66 -3.76 -6.78
CA LYS A 153 3.81 -3.24 -7.86
C LYS A 153 4.29 -3.82 -9.19
N VAL A 154 3.37 -4.37 -9.96
CA VAL A 154 3.59 -4.90 -11.31
C VAL A 154 2.75 -4.06 -12.27
N VAL A 155 3.40 -3.47 -13.28
CA VAL A 155 2.76 -2.69 -14.33
C VAL A 155 2.79 -3.52 -15.61
N VAL A 156 1.62 -3.79 -16.17
CA VAL A 156 1.44 -4.59 -17.39
C VAL A 156 0.76 -3.73 -18.43
N HIS A 157 1.44 -3.52 -19.55
CA HIS A 157 0.83 -2.93 -20.74
C HIS A 157 0.31 -4.04 -21.63
N GLN A 158 -0.99 -4.03 -21.92
CA GLN A 158 -1.61 -4.84 -22.96
C GLN A 158 -2.01 -3.89 -24.08
N PRO A 159 -1.26 -3.82 -25.19
CA PRO A 159 -1.55 -2.88 -26.25
C PRO A 159 -2.98 -3.03 -26.73
N SER A 160 -3.74 -1.93 -26.70
CA SER A 160 -5.05 -1.92 -27.34
C SER A 160 -4.84 -2.08 -28.85
N SER A 161 -5.48 -3.09 -29.46
CA SER A 161 -5.46 -3.24 -30.91
C SER A 161 -6.05 -1.97 -31.53
N LYS A 162 -5.22 -1.18 -32.19
CA LYS A 162 -5.67 -0.07 -33.04
C LYS A 162 -6.22 -0.61 -34.35
#